data_AF-A0AAV4WZ04-F1
#
_entry.id   AF-A0AAV4WZ04-F1
#
_cell.length_a   1.000
_cell.length_b   1.000
_cell.length_c   1.000
_cell.angle_alpha   90.00
_cell.angle_beta   90.00
_cell.angle_gamma   90.00
#
_symmetry.space_group_name_H-M   'P 1'
#
loop_
_entity.id
_entity.type
_entity.pdbx_description
1 polymer ?
#
loop_
_entity_poly.entity_id
_entity_poly.type
_entity_poly.pdbx_seq_one_letter_code
_entity_poly.pdbx_strand_id
1 'polypeptide(L)'
;MHELVQRGNSQYPGAKYIVRDNGERIDLRFHPKANDLHLQCGYRVERHVRNGDVIVFNRQPTLHKMSMMGHRIRVLPWSTFRMNLSVTTPYNADFDGDEMNLHVPQSLETRAEVQELALVPRNIITPQSNKPVMGIVQDTLTAVRKMTKRDVFLEKDQIMTLLMFLPIWDGRIPMPAILKPKPLWTGSNCFL
;
A
#
# COMPACT_ATOMS: atom_id res chain seq x y z
N MET A 1 -17.83 7.83 12.62
CA MET A 1 -18.57 8.47 11.49
C MET A 1 -19.01 9.88 11.82
N HIS A 2 -19.60 10.14 12.99
CA HIS A 2 -19.96 11.49 13.44
C HIS A 2 -18.83 12.51 13.28
N GLU A 3 -17.61 12.18 13.71
CA GLU A 3 -16.45 13.07 13.58
C GLU A 3 -16.14 13.47 12.12
N LEU A 4 -16.30 12.56 11.16
CA LEU A 4 -16.07 12.85 9.74
C LEU A 4 -17.11 13.81 9.17
N VAL A 5 -18.36 13.69 9.63
CA VAL A 5 -19.45 14.60 9.27
C VAL A 5 -19.23 15.97 9.90
N GLN A 6 -18.78 16.02 11.15
CA GLN A 6 -18.44 17.27 11.85
C GLN A 6 -17.33 18.06 11.15
N ARG A 7 -16.31 17.36 10.66
CA ARG A 7 -15.21 17.97 9.87
C ARG A 7 -15.67 18.45 8.49
N GLY A 8 -16.75 17.88 7.95
CA GLY A 8 -17.33 18.25 6.66
C GLY A 8 -16.44 17.90 5.46
N ASN A 9 -16.68 18.56 4.33
CA ASN A 9 -15.99 18.24 3.07
C ASN A 9 -14.62 18.93 2.92
N SER A 10 -14.40 20.05 3.62
CA SER A 10 -13.20 20.88 3.44
C SER A 10 -11.96 20.38 4.19
N GLN A 11 -12.15 19.54 5.21
CA GLN A 11 -11.06 19.01 6.03
C GLN A 11 -10.90 17.50 5.80
N TYR A 12 -9.67 17.05 5.57
CA TYR A 12 -9.33 15.63 5.52
C TYR A 12 -8.85 15.13 6.90
N PRO A 13 -9.25 13.93 7.35
CA PRO A 13 -10.33 13.09 6.83
C PRO A 13 -11.72 13.64 7.20
N GLY A 14 -12.63 13.70 6.23
CA GLY A 14 -13.99 14.20 6.40
C GLY A 14 -15.03 13.45 5.57
N ALA A 15 -16.16 14.10 5.28
CA ALA A 15 -17.26 13.54 4.50
C ALA A 15 -17.94 14.59 3.61
N LYS A 16 -18.55 14.12 2.51
CA LYS A 16 -19.20 14.99 1.53
C LYS A 16 -20.73 14.96 1.62
N TYR A 17 -21.32 13.78 1.79
CA TYR A 17 -22.78 13.62 1.83
C TYR A 17 -23.25 12.71 2.96
N ILE A 18 -24.48 12.97 3.42
CA ILE A 18 -25.29 12.04 4.20
C ILE A 18 -26.51 11.66 3.36
N VAL A 19 -26.80 10.38 3.24
CA VAL A 19 -28.01 9.85 2.62
C VAL A 19 -28.89 9.27 3.73
N ARG A 20 -30.08 9.82 3.90
CA ARG A 20 -31.08 9.36 4.86
C ARG A 20 -31.85 8.16 4.31
N ASP A 21 -32.61 7.47 5.17
CA ASP A 21 -33.39 6.29 4.78
C ASP A 21 -34.51 6.60 3.78
N ASN A 22 -35.02 7.84 3.78
CA ASN A 22 -35.98 8.34 2.79
C ASN A 22 -35.34 8.62 1.41
N GLY A 23 -34.03 8.40 1.24
CA GLY A 23 -33.28 8.68 0.02
C GLY A 23 -32.81 10.14 -0.12
N GLU A 24 -33.15 11.02 0.82
CA GLU A 24 -32.71 12.41 0.82
C GLU A 24 -31.18 12.48 0.99
N ARG A 25 -30.51 13.15 0.05
CA ARG A 25 -29.05 13.34 0.04
C ARG A 25 -28.69 14.77 0.44
N ILE A 26 -28.03 14.89 1.58
CA ILE A 26 -27.64 16.15 2.18
C ILE A 26 -26.17 16.45 1.84
N ASP A 27 -25.91 17.60 1.22
CA ASP A 27 -24.56 18.08 0.90
C ASP A 27 -23.96 18.85 2.07
N LEU A 28 -22.84 18.34 2.61
CA LEU A 28 -22.16 18.93 3.77
C LEU A 28 -21.42 20.23 3.44
N ARG A 29 -21.30 20.62 2.17
CA ARG A 29 -20.67 21.89 1.79
C ARG A 29 -21.54 23.12 2.10
N PHE A 30 -22.86 22.94 2.00
CA PHE A 30 -23.83 24.05 2.12
C PHE A 30 -24.59 24.05 3.45
N HIS A 31 -24.39 23.03 4.29
CA HIS A 31 -25.02 22.98 5.61
C HIS A 31 -24.16 23.72 6.65
N PRO A 32 -24.67 24.83 7.23
CA PRO A 32 -23.85 25.76 8.01
C PRO A 32 -23.49 25.27 9.42
N LYS A 33 -24.13 24.21 9.94
CA LYS A 33 -23.91 23.71 11.31
C LYS A 33 -23.88 22.19 11.34
N ALA A 34 -22.69 21.60 11.46
CA ALA A 34 -22.55 20.16 11.57
C ALA A 34 -23.11 19.57 12.88
N ASN A 35 -23.31 20.41 13.91
CA ASN A 35 -23.95 20.02 15.17
C ASN A 35 -25.45 19.75 15.04
N ASP A 36 -26.12 20.29 14.01
CA ASP A 36 -27.56 20.07 13.79
C ASP A 36 -27.82 18.75 13.01
N LEU A 37 -26.76 18.10 12.51
CA LEU A 37 -26.84 16.86 11.75
C LEU A 37 -26.70 15.65 12.68
N HIS A 38 -27.81 15.24 13.28
CA HIS A 38 -27.87 14.00 14.05
C HIS A 38 -27.88 12.79 13.10
N LEU A 39 -26.79 12.01 13.07
CA LEU A 39 -26.79 10.73 12.36
C LEU A 39 -27.65 9.71 13.08
N GLN A 40 -28.41 8.92 12.32
CA GLN A 40 -29.21 7.80 12.84
C GLN A 40 -28.71 6.49 12.22
N CYS A 41 -28.96 5.38 12.90
CA CYS A 41 -28.73 4.05 12.34
C CYS A 41 -29.61 3.86 11.10
N GLY A 42 -29.03 3.36 10.00
CA GLY A 42 -29.68 3.28 8.69
C GLY A 42 -29.07 4.24 7.67
N TYR A 43 -28.65 5.43 8.12
CA TYR A 43 -28.12 6.46 7.23
C TYR A 43 -26.77 6.05 6.64
N ARG A 44 -26.53 6.45 5.39
CA ARG A 44 -25.26 6.23 4.69
C ARG A 44 -24.46 7.53 4.66
N VAL A 45 -23.17 7.43 4.98
CA VAL A 45 -22.25 8.57 4.94
C VAL A 45 -21.23 8.36 3.83
N GLU A 46 -21.21 9.28 2.86
CA GLU A 46 -20.20 9.30 1.79
C GLU A 46 -18.97 10.05 2.28
N ARG A 47 -18.08 9.32 2.94
CA ARG A 47 -16.82 9.84 3.48
C ARG A 47 -15.72 9.94 2.42
N HIS A 48 -14.68 10.71 2.71
CA HIS A 48 -13.43 10.63 1.95
C HIS A 48 -12.79 9.23 2.08
N VAL A 49 -12.05 8.84 1.04
CA VAL A 49 -11.17 7.66 1.11
C VAL A 49 -10.09 7.87 2.17
N ARG A 50 -9.66 6.81 2.85
CA ARG A 50 -8.68 6.89 3.94
C ARG A 50 -7.67 5.75 3.86
N ASN A 51 -6.62 5.85 4.68
CA ASN A 51 -5.62 4.81 4.81
C ASN A 51 -6.26 3.43 5.08
N GLY A 52 -5.80 2.43 4.34
CA GLY A 52 -6.27 1.05 4.45
C GLY A 52 -7.52 0.72 3.62
N ASP A 53 -8.20 1.70 3.01
CA ASP A 53 -9.26 1.40 2.06
C ASP A 53 -8.70 0.66 0.84
N VAL A 54 -9.48 -0.28 0.30
CA VAL A 54 -9.10 -1.09 -0.87
C VAL A 54 -9.56 -0.39 -2.13
N ILE A 55 -8.67 -0.29 -3.12
CA ILE A 55 -8.95 0.29 -4.44
C ILE A 55 -8.48 -0.67 -5.52
N VAL A 56 -8.99 -0.48 -6.74
CA VAL A 56 -8.48 -1.14 -7.93
C VAL A 56 -7.65 -0.14 -8.72
N PHE A 57 -6.45 -0.54 -9.11
CA PHE A 57 -5.50 0.31 -9.82
C PHE A 57 -5.13 -0.35 -11.15
N ASN A 58 -5.14 0.43 -12.24
CA ASN A 58 -4.83 -0.08 -13.58
C ASN A 58 -4.01 0.90 -14.42
N ARG A 59 -3.24 0.33 -15.34
CA ARG A 59 -2.55 1.05 -16.43
C ARG A 59 -3.13 0.62 -17.77
N GLN A 60 -3.33 1.58 -18.67
CA GLN A 60 -3.78 1.31 -20.03
C GLN A 60 -2.56 1.15 -20.96
N PRO A 61 -2.61 0.27 -21.98
CA PRO A 61 -3.66 -0.70 -22.26
C PRO A 61 -3.63 -1.90 -21.29
N THR A 62 -4.80 -2.43 -20.93
CA THR A 62 -4.93 -3.57 -20.01
C THR A 62 -4.90 -4.88 -20.79
N LEU A 63 -3.71 -5.44 -21.01
CA LEU A 63 -3.50 -6.67 -21.80
C LEU A 63 -3.53 -7.96 -20.95
N HIS A 64 -3.25 -7.84 -19.66
CA HIS A 64 -3.15 -8.98 -18.75
C HIS A 64 -4.04 -8.78 -17.53
N LYS A 65 -4.46 -9.89 -16.90
CA LYS A 65 -5.23 -9.86 -15.63
C LYS A 65 -4.54 -8.98 -14.59
N MET A 66 -3.21 -9.04 -14.50
CA MET A 66 -2.41 -8.29 -13.54
C MET A 66 -2.24 -6.80 -13.89
N SER A 67 -2.69 -6.37 -15.07
CA SER A 67 -2.76 -4.94 -15.41
C SER A 67 -3.89 -4.21 -14.68
N MET A 68 -4.72 -4.93 -13.91
CA MET A 68 -5.72 -4.39 -12.98
C MET A 68 -5.69 -5.19 -11.66
N MET A 69 -5.23 -4.57 -10.59
CA MET A 69 -5.07 -5.23 -9.28
C MET A 69 -5.53 -4.34 -8.13
N GLY A 70 -5.88 -5.00 -7.02
CA GLY A 70 -6.29 -4.35 -5.78
C GLY A 70 -5.10 -3.88 -4.94
N HIS A 71 -5.13 -2.63 -4.48
CA HIS A 71 -4.15 -2.05 -3.55
C HIS A 71 -4.83 -1.48 -2.31
N ARG A 72 -4.04 -1.28 -1.25
CA ARG A 72 -4.48 -0.54 -0.05
C ARG A 72 -4.00 0.91 -0.13
N ILE A 73 -4.91 1.84 0.09
CA ILE A 73 -4.59 3.27 0.05
C ILE A 73 -3.65 3.63 1.22
N ARG A 74 -2.63 4.42 0.90
CA ARG A 74 -1.91 5.25 1.86
C ARG A 74 -1.93 6.68 1.33
N VAL A 75 -2.66 7.56 2.01
CA VAL A 75 -2.73 8.99 1.68
C VAL A 75 -1.40 9.62 2.06
N LEU A 76 -0.78 10.26 1.07
CA LEU A 76 0.48 10.98 1.19
C LEU A 76 0.26 12.42 0.72
N PRO A 77 1.09 13.37 1.18
CA PRO A 77 1.15 14.68 0.53
C PRO A 77 1.56 14.52 -0.94
N TRP A 78 1.34 15.58 -1.73
CA TRP A 78 1.65 15.68 -3.18
C TRP A 78 0.62 15.05 -4.13
N SER A 79 0.75 15.35 -5.42
CA SER A 79 -0.26 15.08 -6.46
C SER A 79 0.08 13.91 -7.38
N THR A 80 0.87 12.94 -6.91
CA THR A 80 1.27 11.76 -7.70
C THR A 80 0.90 10.46 -6.99
N PHE A 81 0.51 9.44 -7.76
CA PHE A 81 0.37 8.09 -7.21
C PHE A 81 1.74 7.50 -6.90
N ARG A 82 1.82 6.75 -5.80
CA ARG A 82 3.04 6.03 -5.41
C ARG A 82 2.71 4.56 -5.22
N MET A 83 3.57 3.72 -5.76
CA MET A 83 3.45 2.26 -5.68
C MET A 83 4.82 1.63 -5.45
N ASN A 84 4.82 0.36 -5.03
CA ASN A 84 6.05 -0.39 -4.80
C ASN A 84 6.76 -0.74 -6.12
N LEU A 85 8.09 -0.66 -6.19
CA LEU A 85 8.84 -0.94 -7.42
C LEU A 85 8.64 -2.37 -7.95
N SER A 86 8.42 -3.37 -7.10
CA SER A 86 8.17 -4.74 -7.54
C SER A 86 6.85 -4.92 -8.28
N VAL A 87 5.93 -3.95 -8.19
CA VAL A 87 4.63 -3.98 -8.90
C VAL A 87 4.70 -3.28 -10.26
N THR A 88 5.82 -2.65 -10.63
CA THR A 88 5.93 -1.98 -11.94
C THR A 88 5.93 -2.98 -13.09
N THR A 89 6.54 -4.15 -12.90
CA THR A 89 6.61 -5.22 -13.91
C THR A 89 5.23 -5.67 -14.42
N PRO A 90 4.24 -6.05 -13.58
CA PRO A 90 2.92 -6.43 -14.07
C PRO A 90 2.12 -5.28 -14.71
N TYR A 91 2.42 -4.03 -14.37
CA TYR A 91 1.82 -2.85 -15.02
C TYR A 91 2.56 -2.40 -16.27
N ASN A 92 3.78 -2.91 -16.49
CA ASN A 92 4.72 -2.43 -17.50
C ASN A 92 4.92 -0.90 -17.42
N ALA A 93 5.18 -0.39 -16.22
CA ALA A 93 5.35 1.04 -15.93
C ALA A 93 6.82 1.41 -15.65
N ASP A 94 7.25 2.62 -16.03
CA ASP A 94 8.65 3.08 -15.92
C ASP A 94 8.85 4.53 -15.40
N PHE A 95 7.77 5.18 -14.93
CA PHE A 95 7.79 6.50 -14.24
C PHE A 95 8.35 7.68 -15.05
N ASP A 96 8.34 7.61 -16.38
CA ASP A 96 8.80 8.69 -17.28
C ASP A 96 7.73 9.74 -17.61
N GLY A 97 6.54 9.61 -17.01
CA GLY A 97 5.35 10.39 -17.36
C GLY A 97 4.06 9.57 -17.38
N ASP A 98 4.15 8.27 -17.08
CA ASP A 98 3.02 7.34 -16.98
C ASP A 98 1.82 7.85 -16.16
N GLU A 99 0.63 7.70 -16.74
CA GLU A 99 -0.65 7.89 -16.07
C GLU A 99 -1.33 6.55 -15.76
N MET A 100 -2.00 6.48 -14.61
CA MET A 100 -2.71 5.28 -14.15
C MET A 100 -4.03 5.66 -13.52
N ASN A 101 -5.03 4.79 -13.68
CA ASN A 101 -6.38 5.02 -13.20
C ASN A 101 -6.62 4.29 -11.87
N LEU A 102 -7.45 4.91 -11.03
CA LEU A 102 -7.84 4.38 -9.73
C LEU A 102 -9.36 4.32 -9.65
N HIS A 103 -9.87 3.15 -9.28
CA HIS A 103 -11.29 2.89 -9.08
C HIS A 103 -11.56 2.51 -7.62
N VAL A 104 -12.52 3.19 -6.98
CA VAL A 104 -12.90 2.95 -5.58
C VAL A 104 -14.16 2.09 -5.54
N PRO A 105 -14.11 0.84 -5.05
CA PRO A 105 -15.30 0.02 -4.82
C PRO A 105 -16.30 0.71 -3.88
N GLN A 106 -17.56 0.79 -4.28
CA GLN A 106 -18.60 1.49 -3.51
C GLN A 106 -19.39 0.56 -2.57
N SER A 107 -19.61 -0.70 -2.97
CA SER A 107 -20.30 -1.70 -2.15
C SER A 107 -19.31 -2.46 -1.27
N LEU A 108 -19.80 -2.97 -0.13
CA LEU A 108 -18.99 -3.82 0.76
C LEU A 108 -18.67 -5.16 0.10
N GLU A 109 -19.57 -5.68 -0.73
CA GLU A 109 -19.42 -6.92 -1.49
C GLU A 109 -18.27 -6.81 -2.50
N THR A 110 -18.26 -5.77 -3.33
CA THR A 110 -17.16 -5.54 -4.28
C THR A 110 -15.84 -5.24 -3.56
N ARG A 111 -15.88 -4.57 -2.41
CA ARG A 111 -14.69 -4.39 -1.58
C ARG A 111 -14.11 -5.73 -1.12
N ALA A 112 -14.96 -6.65 -0.68
CA ALA A 112 -14.56 -8.00 -0.29
C ALA A 112 -14.02 -8.79 -1.49
N GLU A 113 -14.67 -8.71 -2.65
CA GLU A 113 -14.22 -9.33 -3.89
C GLU A 113 -12.81 -8.88 -4.28
N VAL A 114 -12.54 -7.57 -4.28
CA VAL A 114 -11.21 -7.04 -4.61
C VAL A 114 -10.18 -7.49 -3.57
N GLN A 115 -10.53 -7.48 -2.29
CA GLN A 115 -9.63 -7.89 -1.21
C GLN A 115 -9.27 -9.38 -1.28
N GLU A 116 -10.23 -10.23 -1.66
CA GLU A 116 -10.07 -11.68 -1.68
C GLU A 116 -9.63 -12.22 -3.05
N LEU A 117 -9.87 -11.55 -4.18
CA LEU A 117 -9.54 -12.10 -5.50
C LEU A 117 -8.46 -11.30 -6.22
N ALA A 118 -8.52 -9.97 -6.13
CA ALA A 118 -7.74 -9.08 -6.99
C ALA A 118 -6.55 -8.42 -6.28
N LEU A 119 -6.41 -8.56 -4.95
CA LEU A 119 -5.33 -7.91 -4.22
C LEU A 119 -3.94 -8.34 -4.72
N VAL A 120 -3.00 -7.40 -4.79
CA VAL A 120 -1.63 -7.63 -5.30
C VAL A 120 -0.96 -8.90 -4.74
N PRO A 121 -0.98 -9.20 -3.42
CA PRO A 121 -0.35 -10.41 -2.89
C PRO A 121 -0.92 -11.71 -3.43
N ARG A 122 -2.20 -11.74 -3.86
CA ARG A 122 -2.83 -12.92 -4.47
C ARG A 122 -2.53 -13.06 -5.96
N ASN A 123 -1.91 -12.05 -6.57
CA ASN A 123 -1.57 -12.02 -8.00
C ASN A 123 -0.05 -12.00 -8.26
N ILE A 124 0.78 -12.40 -7.27
CA ILE A 124 2.23 -12.51 -7.43
C ILE A 124 2.61 -13.58 -8.46
N ILE A 125 1.87 -14.70 -8.50
CA ILE A 125 2.10 -15.81 -9.44
C ILE A 125 1.07 -15.74 -10.55
N THR A 126 1.51 -15.79 -11.81
CA THR A 126 0.61 -15.80 -12.96
C THR A 126 0.27 -17.25 -13.38
N PRO A 127 -1.00 -17.56 -13.69
CA PRO A 127 -1.38 -18.85 -14.23
C PRO A 127 -0.94 -19.04 -15.69
N GLN A 128 -0.57 -17.96 -16.40
CA GLN A 128 -0.10 -18.05 -17.79
C GLN A 128 1.18 -18.86 -17.93
N SER A 129 2.08 -18.76 -16.95
CA SER A 129 3.40 -19.40 -16.99
C SER A 129 3.75 -20.17 -15.71
N ASN A 130 2.84 -20.23 -14.74
CA ASN A 130 3.03 -20.84 -13.42
C ASN A 130 4.30 -20.33 -12.71
N LYS A 131 4.61 -19.05 -12.90
CA LYS A 131 5.82 -18.38 -12.38
C LYS A 131 5.46 -17.04 -11.75
N PRO A 132 6.29 -16.51 -10.84
CA PRO A 132 6.12 -15.16 -10.31
C PRO A 132 6.23 -14.11 -11.42
N VAL A 133 5.30 -13.15 -11.44
CA VAL A 133 5.35 -11.97 -12.31
C VAL A 133 5.96 -10.75 -11.60
N MET A 134 5.96 -10.76 -10.26
CA MET A 134 6.58 -9.74 -9.43
C MET A 134 7.88 -10.27 -8.82
N GLY A 135 8.90 -9.42 -8.74
CA GLY A 135 10.19 -9.77 -8.18
C GLY A 135 10.97 -8.54 -7.71
N ILE A 136 12.17 -8.79 -7.19
CA ILE A 136 13.11 -7.72 -6.85
C ILE A 136 13.74 -7.21 -8.15
N VAL A 137 13.67 -5.91 -8.39
CA VAL A 137 14.12 -5.26 -9.63
C VAL A 137 15.02 -4.05 -9.33
N GLN A 138 15.66 -3.52 -10.38
CA GLN A 138 16.46 -2.30 -10.35
C GLN A 138 17.54 -2.30 -9.25
N ASP A 139 17.61 -1.24 -8.45
CA ASP A 139 18.66 -1.02 -7.45
C ASP A 139 18.68 -2.10 -6.38
N THR A 140 17.50 -2.56 -5.95
CA THR A 140 17.41 -3.59 -4.91
C THR A 140 18.04 -4.89 -5.39
N LEU A 141 17.82 -5.28 -6.66
CA LEU A 141 18.41 -6.49 -7.23
C LEU A 141 19.94 -6.39 -7.28
N THR A 142 20.44 -5.23 -7.71
CA THR A 142 21.88 -4.96 -7.79
C THR A 142 22.53 -4.92 -6.39
N ALA A 143 21.87 -4.28 -5.43
CA ALA A 143 22.31 -4.17 -4.05
C ALA A 143 22.35 -5.54 -3.35
N VAL A 144 21.30 -6.37 -3.51
CA VAL A 144 21.27 -7.73 -2.95
C VAL A 144 22.45 -8.56 -3.46
N ARG A 145 22.75 -8.52 -4.77
CA ARG A 145 23.93 -9.20 -5.32
C ARG A 145 25.24 -8.70 -4.69
N LYS A 146 25.41 -7.39 -4.55
CA LYS A 146 26.63 -6.82 -3.96
C LYS A 146 26.75 -7.19 -2.48
N MET A 147 25.66 -7.10 -1.72
CA MET A 147 25.62 -7.36 -0.28
C MET A 147 25.88 -8.83 0.05
N THR A 148 25.41 -9.76 -0.77
CA THR A 148 25.53 -11.20 -0.53
C THR A 148 26.85 -11.83 -0.97
N LYS A 149 27.82 -11.04 -1.45
CA LYS A 149 29.16 -11.56 -1.74
C LYS A 149 29.91 -11.93 -0.46
N ARG A 150 30.78 -12.94 -0.55
CA ARG A 150 31.53 -13.47 0.61
C ARG A 150 32.52 -12.49 1.23
N ASP A 151 32.97 -11.50 0.46
CA ASP A 151 33.91 -10.46 0.87
C ASP A 151 33.23 -9.25 1.52
N VAL A 152 31.89 -9.27 1.68
CA VAL A 152 31.14 -8.19 2.33
C VAL A 152 30.88 -8.52 3.79
N PHE A 153 31.44 -7.68 4.65
CA PHE A 153 31.26 -7.73 6.10
C PHE A 153 30.61 -6.44 6.60
N LEU A 154 29.74 -6.58 7.59
CA LEU A 154 29.01 -5.50 8.23
C LEU A 154 29.43 -5.38 9.68
N GLU A 155 29.58 -4.14 10.13
CA GLU A 155 29.86 -3.81 11.52
C GLU A 155 28.58 -3.78 12.36
N LYS A 156 28.73 -3.79 13.69
CA LYS A 156 27.62 -3.95 14.62
C LYS A 156 26.57 -2.85 14.49
N ASP A 157 27.00 -1.60 14.31
CA ASP A 157 26.17 -0.42 14.10
C ASP A 157 25.37 -0.49 12.79
N GLN A 158 26.00 -0.98 11.71
CA GLN A 158 25.35 -1.18 10.42
C GLN A 158 24.26 -2.25 10.52
N ILE A 159 24.56 -3.38 11.17
CA ILE A 159 23.58 -4.45 11.41
C ILE A 159 22.42 -3.95 12.26
N MET A 160 22.69 -3.25 13.37
CA MET A 160 21.65 -2.68 14.21
C MET A 160 20.74 -1.75 13.40
N THR A 161 21.31 -0.91 12.54
CA THR A 161 20.55 -0.03 11.65
C THR A 161 19.68 -0.82 10.68
N LEU A 162 20.21 -1.87 10.05
CA LEU A 162 19.46 -2.71 9.12
C LEU A 162 18.31 -3.46 9.81
N LEU A 163 18.54 -4.00 11.02
CA LEU A 163 17.52 -4.70 11.79
C LEU A 163 16.33 -3.80 12.15
N MET A 164 16.55 -2.50 12.34
CA MET A 164 15.46 -1.54 12.60
C MET A 164 14.48 -1.38 11.42
N PHE A 165 14.92 -1.72 10.19
CA PHE A 165 14.04 -1.68 9.01
C PHE A 165 13.23 -2.97 8.80
N LEU A 166 13.49 -4.02 9.58
CA LEU A 166 12.77 -5.30 9.48
C LEU A 166 11.51 -5.28 10.36
N PRO A 167 10.29 -5.27 9.78
CA PRO A 167 9.06 -5.23 10.56
C PRO A 167 8.79 -6.52 11.34
N ILE A 168 9.41 -7.62 10.93
CA ILE A 168 9.25 -8.98 11.50
C ILE A 168 10.36 -9.36 12.47
N TRP A 169 11.23 -8.41 12.84
CA TRP A 169 12.37 -8.69 13.72
C TRP A 169 11.91 -9.03 15.14
N ASP A 170 12.52 -10.07 15.73
CA ASP A 170 12.19 -10.61 17.04
C ASP A 170 12.92 -9.91 18.21
N GLY A 171 13.67 -8.84 17.91
CA GLY A 171 14.47 -8.10 18.88
C GLY A 171 15.84 -8.74 19.18
N ARG A 172 16.19 -9.85 18.53
CA ARG A 172 17.46 -10.55 18.75
C ARG A 172 18.44 -10.25 17.63
N ILE A 173 19.64 -9.80 18.00
CA ILE A 173 20.72 -9.60 17.03
C ILE A 173 21.32 -10.98 16.71
N PRO A 174 21.46 -11.36 15.43
CA PRO A 174 22.04 -12.64 15.06
C PRO A 174 23.50 -12.73 15.52
N MET A 175 24.00 -13.95 15.75
CA MET A 175 25.41 -14.16 16.10
C MET A 175 26.30 -13.74 14.91
N PRO A 176 27.40 -12.98 15.13
CA PRO A 176 28.31 -12.63 14.06
C PRO A 176 29.02 -13.86 13.49
N ALA A 177 29.32 -13.82 12.19
CA ALA A 177 30.05 -14.88 11.50
C ALA A 177 31.53 -14.95 11.95
N ILE A 178 32.10 -13.81 12.36
CA ILE A 178 33.46 -13.69 12.90
C ILE A 178 33.36 -13.02 14.27
N LEU A 179 33.94 -13.62 15.30
CA LEU A 179 33.92 -13.09 16.67
C LEU A 179 35.18 -12.29 17.04
N LYS A 180 36.34 -12.67 16.51
CA LYS A 180 37.64 -12.06 16.78
C LYS A 180 38.36 -11.71 15.47
N PRO A 181 39.16 -10.62 15.40
CA PRO A 181 39.44 -9.65 16.47
C PRO A 181 38.28 -8.69 16.76
N LYS A 182 37.37 -8.52 15.80
CA LYS A 182 36.14 -7.73 15.94
C LYS A 182 34.92 -8.55 15.46
N PRO A 183 33.73 -8.34 16.06
CA PRO A 183 32.52 -9.00 15.61
C PRO A 183 32.10 -8.49 14.23
N LEU A 184 31.97 -9.40 13.26
CA LEU A 184 31.54 -9.08 11.89
C LEU A 184 30.44 -10.03 11.41
N TRP A 185 29.46 -9.46 10.72
CA TRP A 185 28.37 -10.18 10.08
C TRP A 185 28.60 -10.22 8.58
N THR A 186 28.30 -11.34 7.94
CA THR A 186 28.26 -11.39 6.47
C THR A 186 26.92 -10.86 5.98
N GLY A 187 26.88 -10.33 4.76
CA GLY A 187 25.61 -9.92 4.16
C GLY A 187 24.61 -11.08 4.07
N SER A 188 25.07 -12.31 3.79
CA SER A 188 24.21 -13.51 3.78
C SER A 188 23.55 -13.79 5.13
N ASN A 189 24.22 -13.52 6.25
CA ASN A 189 23.67 -13.69 7.61
C ASN A 189 22.52 -12.71 7.91
N CYS A 190 22.31 -11.68 7.08
CA CYS A 190 21.22 -10.73 7.21
C CYS A 190 19.96 -11.14 6.44
N PHE A 191 20.07 -12.09 5.50
CA PHE A 191 18.95 -12.54 4.66
C PHE A 191 18.34 -13.89 5.12
N LEU A 192 18.91 -14.50 6.17
CA LEU A 192 18.48 -15.77 6.78
C LEU A 192 17.78 -15.48 8.11
#